data_AF-A0A7L2FMB7-F1
#
_entry.id   AF-A0A7L2FMB7-F1
#
_cell.length_a   1.000
_cell.length_b   1.000
_cell.length_c   1.000
_cell.angle_alpha   90.00
_cell.angle_beta   90.00
_cell.angle_gamma   90.00
#
_symmetry.space_group_name_H-M   'P 1'
#
loop_
_entity.id
_entity.type
_entity.pdbx_description
1 polymer ?
#
loop_
_entity_poly.entity_id
_entity_poly.type
_entity_poly.pdbx_seq_one_letter_code
_entity_poly.pdbx_strand_id
1 'polypeptide(L)'
;RFQPAAGLMERIQAIAQNVSDIAVKVDQILRNSLLNGKGMEGRRDQCEVPRDPKYPDCAGKVEWMRARWTSDPCYAFFGVDGTECSFLIYLSEVEWFCPPLPWRNHTVAVPSPPPPRAQAAFRRDLARLLELIGTGKESLSFMKKRIRHLAQQWLRAARRLEQRLAGRQRDQKHILVHIGFLTEESGDVFSPRVLKGGPLGEMVQWADILAALFMLGHSLRVTVSLKELQSHLGVPPGRGNCPLTSPLPFDLIYTDYHGLQQMKQHMGLSFKKYRCRVRVIDTFGTEPAYNHEEYATLRGYRTNWGYWNLQPSQFMTMFPHTPDNSFMGFVSEELNQTEKQLIKANKVSSMAVVYGKEASIWKGKEKFLAILNKYMEIHGTVYYETQRPPEVPAFVKNHGLLPQHEFQQLLRKAKV
;
A
#
# COMPACT_ATOMS: atom_id res chain seq x y z
N ARG A 1 -23.09 57.56 15.10
CA ARG A 1 -21.98 58.19 14.34
C ARG A 1 -20.84 57.17 14.27
N PHE A 2 -20.72 56.45 13.16
CA PHE A 2 -19.68 55.45 12.94
C PHE A 2 -18.71 55.97 11.88
N GLN A 3 -17.46 56.21 12.29
CA GLN A 3 -16.19 55.93 11.60
C GLN A 3 -15.03 56.58 12.38
N PRO A 4 -13.79 56.03 12.35
CA PRO A 4 -13.04 55.97 11.11
C PRO A 4 -12.34 54.63 10.80
N ALA A 5 -12.55 54.20 9.55
CA ALA A 5 -11.78 53.21 8.81
C ALA A 5 -10.38 53.72 8.39
N ALA A 6 -9.79 54.67 9.12
CA ALA A 6 -8.49 55.28 8.78
C ALA A 6 -7.31 54.34 9.13
N GLY A 7 -7.34 53.72 10.31
CA GLY A 7 -6.22 52.89 10.78
C GLY A 7 -6.08 51.52 10.08
N LEU A 8 -7.12 51.04 9.40
CA LEU A 8 -7.05 49.81 8.60
C LEU A 8 -6.47 50.07 7.21
N MET A 9 -6.84 51.20 6.59
CA MET A 9 -6.30 51.61 5.28
C MET A 9 -4.80 51.90 5.36
N GLU A 10 -4.33 52.58 6.41
CA GLU A 10 -2.88 52.81 6.62
C GLU A 10 -2.09 51.51 6.78
N ARG A 11 -2.66 50.49 7.45
CA ARG A 11 -2.02 49.18 7.59
C ARG A 11 -1.99 48.40 6.27
N ILE A 12 -3.08 48.44 5.49
CA ILE A 12 -3.13 47.82 4.16
C ILE A 12 -2.13 48.49 3.21
N GLN A 13 -2.03 49.81 3.27
CA GLN A 13 -1.11 50.58 2.44
C GLN A 13 0.36 50.32 2.84
N ALA A 14 0.67 50.24 4.13
CA ALA A 14 1.99 49.84 4.62
C ALA A 14 2.38 48.41 4.19
N ILE A 15 1.43 47.47 4.20
CA ILE A 15 1.67 46.10 3.70
C ILE A 15 1.90 46.12 2.19
N ALA A 16 1.11 46.88 1.43
CA ALA A 16 1.27 47.00 -0.02
C ALA A 16 2.62 47.63 -0.41
N GLN A 17 3.06 48.67 0.31
CA GLN A 17 4.38 49.27 0.13
C GLN A 17 5.50 48.26 0.41
N ASN A 18 5.40 47.50 1.50
CA ASN A 18 6.41 46.53 1.89
C ASN A 18 6.49 45.35 0.91
N VAL A 19 5.35 44.91 0.36
CA VAL A 19 5.31 43.90 -0.72
C VAL A 19 5.94 44.44 -2.00
N SER A 20 5.71 45.71 -2.33
CA SER A 20 6.33 46.36 -3.49
C SER A 20 7.85 46.49 -3.34
N ASP A 21 8.33 46.87 -2.14
CA ASP A 21 9.76 46.95 -1.83
C ASP A 21 10.44 45.58 -1.85
N ILE A 22 9.73 44.52 -1.41
CA ILE A 22 10.20 43.14 -1.52
C ILE A 22 10.26 42.72 -3.00
N ALA A 23 9.26 43.06 -3.81
CA ALA A 23 9.26 42.74 -5.25
C ALA A 23 10.42 43.43 -5.98
N VAL A 24 10.70 44.69 -5.66
CA VAL A 24 11.86 45.42 -6.22
C VAL A 24 13.17 44.80 -5.76
N LYS A 25 13.31 44.42 -4.48
CA LYS A 25 14.50 43.72 -3.99
C LYS A 25 14.70 42.35 -4.63
N VAL A 26 13.62 41.60 -4.88
CA VAL A 26 13.67 40.32 -5.60
C VAL A 26 14.08 40.51 -7.05
N ASP A 27 13.56 41.55 -7.73
CA ASP A 27 13.98 41.89 -9.10
C ASP A 27 15.45 42.34 -9.15
N GLN A 28 15.90 43.08 -8.13
CA GLN A 28 17.31 43.47 -7.98
C GLN A 28 18.22 42.25 -7.76
N ILE A 29 17.79 41.28 -6.95
CA ILE A 29 18.51 40.02 -6.71
C ILE A 29 18.53 39.15 -7.97
N LEU A 30 17.43 39.09 -8.73
CA LEU A 30 17.35 38.39 -10.01
C LEU A 30 18.27 39.06 -11.05
N ARG A 31 18.26 40.39 -11.16
CA ARG A 31 19.17 41.14 -12.05
C ARG A 31 20.63 40.99 -11.65
N ASN A 32 20.95 41.04 -10.36
CA ASN A 32 22.31 40.80 -9.87
C ASN A 32 22.76 39.35 -10.08
N SER A 33 21.85 38.38 -10.04
CA SER A 33 22.14 36.97 -10.37
C SER A 33 22.36 36.78 -11.88
N LEU A 34 21.61 37.48 -12.73
CA LEU A 34 21.79 37.49 -14.19
C LEU A 34 23.08 38.20 -14.61
N LEU A 35 23.51 39.24 -13.89
CA LEU A 35 24.74 39.99 -14.17
C LEU A 35 25.99 39.28 -13.62
N ASN A 36 25.91 38.59 -12.48
CA ASN A 36 27.00 37.74 -11.98
C ASN A 36 27.12 36.38 -12.70
N GLY A 37 26.12 35.99 -13.51
CA GLY A 37 26.16 34.77 -14.33
C GLY A 37 27.01 34.88 -15.60
N LYS A 38 27.25 36.10 -16.12
CA LYS A 38 27.96 36.33 -17.39
C LYS A 38 29.48 36.12 -17.35
N GLY A 39 30.08 35.93 -16.16
CA GLY A 39 31.51 35.66 -16.00
C GLY A 39 31.91 34.17 -16.04
N MET A 40 30.94 33.25 -16.07
CA MET A 40 31.17 31.80 -15.94
C MET A 40 30.54 30.96 -17.07
N GLU A 41 29.98 31.60 -18.10
CA GLU A 41 29.36 30.91 -19.25
C GLU A 41 30.38 30.24 -20.19
N GLY A 42 31.62 30.72 -20.26
CA GLY A 42 32.61 30.23 -21.24
C GLY A 42 33.21 28.84 -20.98
N ARG A 43 32.82 28.13 -19.91
CA ARG A 43 33.33 26.78 -19.56
C ARG A 43 32.24 25.72 -19.35
N ARG A 44 30.94 26.08 -19.43
CA ARG A 44 29.81 25.19 -19.08
C ARG A 44 29.26 24.34 -20.23
N ASP A 45 29.72 24.56 -21.47
CA ASP A 45 29.19 23.88 -22.66
C ASP A 45 30.11 22.81 -23.28
N GLN A 46 31.07 22.26 -22.53
CA GLN A 46 32.00 21.25 -23.06
C GLN A 46 32.07 19.98 -22.18
N CYS A 47 30.91 19.41 -21.81
CA CYS A 47 30.90 18.04 -21.32
C CYS A 47 30.71 17.09 -22.50
N GLU A 48 31.79 16.41 -22.90
CA GLU A 48 31.71 15.37 -23.92
C GLU A 48 31.02 14.11 -23.38
N VAL A 49 30.14 13.52 -24.18
CA VAL A 49 29.43 12.29 -23.82
C VAL A 49 30.43 11.12 -23.77
N PRO A 50 30.63 10.47 -22.60
CA PRO A 50 31.58 9.38 -22.47
C PRO A 50 31.21 8.18 -23.35
N ARG A 51 32.22 7.58 -24.00
CA ARG A 51 32.10 6.29 -24.69
C ARG A 51 32.80 5.20 -23.88
N ASP A 52 32.21 4.85 -22.74
CA ASP A 52 32.71 3.79 -21.86
C ASP A 52 31.92 2.48 -22.11
N PRO A 53 32.58 1.38 -22.53
CA PRO A 53 31.92 0.08 -22.69
C PRO A 53 31.22 -0.44 -21.43
N LYS A 54 31.60 0.02 -20.22
CA LYS A 54 30.93 -0.33 -18.95
C LYS A 54 29.59 0.38 -18.78
N TYR A 55 29.34 1.44 -19.54
CA TYR A 55 28.12 2.25 -19.52
C TYR A 55 27.53 2.36 -20.94
N PRO A 56 27.11 1.23 -21.53
CA PRO A 56 26.70 1.17 -22.94
C PRO A 56 25.47 2.05 -23.26
N ASP A 57 24.61 2.30 -22.26
CA ASP A 57 23.39 3.08 -22.41
C ASP A 57 23.58 4.59 -22.25
N CYS A 58 24.77 5.04 -21.80
CA CYS A 58 25.01 6.46 -21.47
C CYS A 58 24.71 7.38 -22.65
N ALA A 59 25.29 7.12 -23.83
CA ALA A 59 25.11 7.97 -25.00
C ALA A 59 23.66 8.03 -25.48
N GLY A 60 22.97 6.89 -25.50
CA GLY A 60 21.56 6.83 -25.87
C GLY A 60 20.66 7.57 -24.87
N LYS A 61 20.97 7.50 -23.58
CA LYS A 61 20.26 8.23 -22.53
C LYS A 61 20.48 9.74 -22.60
N VAL A 62 21.68 10.20 -22.91
CA VAL A 62 21.94 11.64 -23.12
C VAL A 62 21.15 12.16 -24.31
N GLU A 63 21.13 11.44 -25.43
CA GLU A 63 20.31 11.79 -26.59
C GLU A 63 18.82 11.86 -26.25
N TRP A 64 18.34 10.88 -25.47
CA TRP A 64 16.97 10.91 -24.97
C TRP A 64 16.69 12.15 -24.11
N MET A 65 17.62 12.52 -23.22
CA MET A 65 17.50 13.71 -22.38
C MET A 65 17.43 14.99 -23.22
N ARG A 66 18.25 15.14 -24.26
CA ARG A 66 18.19 16.31 -25.19
C ARG A 66 16.77 16.54 -25.71
N ALA A 67 16.08 15.46 -26.08
CA ALA A 67 14.74 15.55 -26.65
C ALA A 67 13.60 15.59 -25.61
N ARG A 68 13.80 15.06 -24.40
CA ARG A 68 12.68 14.71 -23.49
C ARG A 68 12.88 15.06 -22.02
N TRP A 69 13.94 15.76 -21.63
CA TRP A 69 14.15 16.12 -20.22
C TRP A 69 13.03 16.99 -19.62
N THR A 70 12.24 17.70 -20.42
CA THR A 70 11.07 18.47 -19.95
C THR A 70 9.79 17.64 -19.81
N SER A 71 9.83 16.35 -20.17
CA SER A 71 8.66 15.46 -20.14
C SER A 71 8.15 15.16 -18.72
N ASP A 72 9.00 15.36 -17.71
CA ASP A 72 8.69 15.15 -16.30
C ASP A 72 9.37 16.25 -15.46
N PRO A 73 8.65 16.99 -14.60
CA PRO A 73 9.25 18.02 -13.76
C PRO A 73 10.30 17.47 -12.78
N CYS A 74 10.36 16.15 -12.58
CA CYS A 74 11.37 15.52 -11.72
C CYS A 74 12.80 15.77 -12.22
N TYR A 75 13.03 15.88 -13.53
CA TYR A 75 14.38 16.14 -14.07
C TYR A 75 14.89 17.51 -13.63
N ALA A 76 14.05 18.54 -13.75
CA ALA A 76 14.37 19.88 -13.27
C ALA A 76 14.56 19.92 -11.74
N PHE A 77 13.77 19.15 -10.99
CA PHE A 77 13.94 18.98 -9.54
C PHE A 77 15.33 18.43 -9.17
N PHE A 78 15.90 17.52 -9.99
CA PHE A 78 17.26 17.03 -9.81
C PHE A 78 18.35 17.95 -10.41
N GLY A 79 17.99 19.15 -10.85
CA GLY A 79 18.94 20.15 -11.36
C GLY A 79 19.27 20.04 -12.85
N VAL A 80 18.47 19.30 -13.63
CA VAL A 80 18.59 19.32 -15.09
C VAL A 80 18.08 20.66 -15.62
N ASP A 81 18.92 21.36 -16.38
CA ASP A 81 18.67 22.70 -16.90
C ASP A 81 18.62 22.77 -18.44
N GLY A 82 18.79 21.64 -19.11
CA GLY A 82 18.82 21.54 -20.57
C GLY A 82 20.23 21.52 -21.18
N THR A 83 21.29 21.74 -20.40
CA THR A 83 22.68 21.62 -20.86
C THR A 83 23.15 20.16 -20.88
N GLU A 84 24.12 19.83 -21.73
CA GLU A 84 24.69 18.48 -21.79
C GLU A 84 25.38 18.08 -20.48
N CYS A 85 26.03 19.03 -19.82
CA CYS A 85 26.64 18.82 -18.52
C CYS A 85 25.60 18.43 -17.45
N SER A 86 24.43 19.09 -17.42
CA SER A 86 23.39 18.72 -16.45
C SER A 86 22.76 17.35 -16.74
N PHE A 87 22.64 16.96 -18.02
CA PHE A 87 22.23 15.59 -18.39
C PHE A 87 23.24 14.55 -17.90
N LEU A 88 24.53 14.77 -18.11
CA LEU A 88 25.58 13.84 -17.68
C LEU A 88 25.68 13.75 -16.16
N ILE A 89 25.52 14.87 -15.44
CA ILE A 89 25.47 14.86 -13.97
C ILE A 89 24.29 14.01 -13.49
N TYR A 90 23.09 14.24 -14.04
CA TYR A 90 21.90 13.46 -13.67
C TYR A 90 22.07 11.97 -13.97
N LEU A 91 22.48 11.63 -15.20
CA LEU A 91 22.61 10.24 -15.63
C LEU A 91 23.75 9.51 -14.92
N SER A 92 24.78 10.20 -14.42
CA SER A 92 25.87 9.56 -13.67
C SER A 92 25.57 9.40 -12.19
N GLU A 93 25.00 10.41 -11.55
CA GLU A 93 24.86 10.44 -10.09
C GLU A 93 23.47 10.02 -9.59
N VAL A 94 22.43 10.17 -10.42
CA VAL A 94 21.05 9.89 -10.05
C VAL A 94 20.55 8.57 -10.66
N GLU A 95 20.71 8.38 -11.97
CA GLU A 95 20.26 7.13 -12.64
C GLU A 95 21.37 6.08 -12.86
N TRP A 96 22.64 6.47 -12.70
CA TRP A 96 23.82 5.63 -12.88
C TRP A 96 23.97 4.99 -14.28
N PHE A 97 23.40 5.59 -15.33
CA PHE A 97 23.60 5.20 -16.73
C PHE A 97 24.92 5.70 -17.32
N CYS A 98 25.56 6.70 -16.71
CA CYS A 98 26.83 7.26 -17.14
C CYS A 98 27.92 7.12 -16.06
N PRO A 99 29.22 7.13 -16.43
CA PRO A 99 30.30 7.10 -15.47
C PRO A 99 30.33 8.37 -14.59
N PRO A 100 30.77 8.28 -13.32
CA PRO A 100 30.96 9.45 -12.47
C PRO A 100 31.91 10.47 -13.10
N LEU A 101 31.55 11.75 -13.05
CA LEU A 101 32.32 12.81 -13.70
C LEU A 101 33.60 13.16 -12.90
N PRO A 102 34.81 13.13 -13.49
CA PRO A 102 36.08 13.28 -12.74
C PRO A 102 36.26 14.62 -12.01
N TRP A 103 35.68 15.71 -12.53
CA TRP A 103 35.78 17.06 -11.96
C TRP A 103 34.76 17.33 -10.84
N ARG A 104 33.85 16.39 -10.58
CA ARG A 104 32.97 16.44 -9.42
C ARG A 104 33.73 15.80 -8.25
N ASN A 105 33.82 16.52 -7.13
CA ASN A 105 34.41 15.98 -5.91
C ASN A 105 33.52 14.85 -5.38
N HIS A 106 33.81 13.62 -5.81
CA HIS A 106 33.27 12.40 -5.22
C HIS A 106 34.01 12.12 -3.91
N THR A 107 33.88 13.01 -2.92
CA THR A 107 34.09 12.57 -1.54
C THR A 107 32.97 11.58 -1.25
N VAL A 108 33.22 10.31 -1.57
CA VAL A 108 32.40 9.20 -1.12
C VAL A 108 32.47 9.30 0.39
N ALA A 109 31.45 9.92 1.00
CA ALA A 109 31.30 9.87 2.44
C ALA A 109 31.28 8.38 2.78
N VAL A 110 32.33 7.92 3.47
CA VAL A 110 32.40 6.55 3.97
C VAL A 110 31.08 6.34 4.69
N PRO A 111 30.24 5.36 4.28
CA PRO A 111 28.97 5.13 4.95
C PRO A 111 29.29 4.92 6.42
N SER A 112 28.80 5.82 7.29
CA SER A 112 28.88 5.58 8.71
C SER A 112 28.23 4.22 8.96
N PRO A 113 28.82 3.35 9.81
CA PRO A 113 28.24 2.06 10.10
C PRO A 113 26.79 2.29 10.53
N PRO A 114 25.83 1.54 9.94
CA PRO A 114 24.43 1.76 10.24
C PRO A 114 24.23 1.66 11.76
N PRO A 115 23.43 2.56 12.37
CA PRO A 115 23.19 2.53 13.80
C PRO A 115 22.69 1.14 14.21
N PRO A 116 23.06 0.65 15.41
CA PRO A 116 22.62 -0.65 15.87
C PRO A 116 21.10 -0.75 15.81
N ARG A 117 20.61 -1.81 15.16
CA ARG A 117 19.18 -2.02 14.95
C ARG A 117 18.51 -2.21 16.31
N ALA A 118 17.41 -1.49 16.53
CA ALA A 118 16.56 -1.71 17.69
C ALA A 118 16.09 -3.16 17.72
N GLN A 119 15.98 -3.75 18.91
CA GLN A 119 15.47 -5.12 19.05
C GLN A 119 13.93 -5.13 19.08
N ALA A 120 13.34 -6.11 18.42
CA ALA A 120 11.89 -6.32 18.35
C ALA A 120 11.39 -6.97 19.65
N ALA A 121 10.70 -6.19 20.47
CA ALA A 121 10.00 -6.67 21.65
C ALA A 121 8.52 -6.94 21.36
N PHE A 122 7.98 -8.05 21.87
CA PHE A 122 6.55 -8.33 21.75
C PHE A 122 5.71 -7.23 22.39
N ARG A 123 4.66 -6.79 21.69
CA ARG A 123 3.74 -5.75 22.22
C ARG A 123 2.80 -6.34 23.27
N ARG A 124 2.33 -5.48 24.18
CA ARG A 124 1.46 -5.86 25.31
C ARG A 124 0.04 -5.34 25.19
N ASP A 125 -0.20 -4.46 24.23
CA ASP A 125 -1.50 -3.90 23.87
C ASP A 125 -1.55 -3.66 22.35
N LEU A 126 -2.72 -3.25 21.83
CA LEU A 126 -2.96 -2.94 20.41
C LEU A 126 -3.40 -1.49 20.20
N ALA A 127 -3.36 -0.63 21.22
CA ALA A 127 -3.91 0.72 21.17
C ALA A 127 -3.23 1.55 20.08
N ARG A 128 -1.88 1.52 20.06
CA ARG A 128 -1.09 2.22 19.04
C ARG A 128 -1.35 1.70 17.62
N LEU A 129 -1.59 0.41 17.45
CA LEU A 129 -1.95 -0.14 16.14
C LEU A 129 -3.28 0.44 15.64
N LEU A 130 -4.27 0.53 16.52
CA LEU A 130 -5.59 1.08 16.18
C LEU A 130 -5.52 2.57 15.79
N GLU A 131 -4.55 3.32 16.31
CA GLU A 131 -4.25 4.68 15.86
C GLU A 131 -3.62 4.68 14.46
N LEU A 132 -2.64 3.81 14.22
CA LEU A 132 -1.88 3.74 12.96
C LEU A 132 -2.74 3.39 11.73
N ILE A 133 -3.83 2.64 11.89
CA ILE A 133 -4.71 2.22 10.77
C ILE A 133 -5.47 3.41 10.15
N GLY A 134 -5.47 4.59 10.77
CA GLY A 134 -6.16 5.78 10.24
C GLY A 134 -7.68 5.71 10.35
N THR A 135 -8.39 6.73 9.89
CA THR A 135 -9.87 6.84 9.97
C THR A 135 -10.44 7.24 8.61
N GLY A 136 -11.77 7.37 8.51
CA GLY A 136 -12.42 7.95 7.31
C GLY A 136 -12.89 6.96 6.25
N LYS A 137 -12.58 5.67 6.35
CA LYS A 137 -13.09 4.62 5.46
C LYS A 137 -13.75 3.49 6.25
N GLU A 138 -14.89 2.98 5.77
CA GLU A 138 -15.60 1.85 6.41
C GLU A 138 -14.75 0.58 6.47
N SER A 139 -13.92 0.34 5.46
CA SER A 139 -12.94 -0.77 5.45
C SER A 139 -11.97 -0.68 6.62
N LEU A 140 -11.49 0.51 6.97
CA LEU A 140 -10.61 0.73 8.12
C LEU A 140 -11.36 0.52 9.44
N SER A 141 -12.60 1.02 9.52
CA SER A 141 -13.49 0.80 10.67
C SER A 141 -13.74 -0.70 10.90
N PHE A 142 -13.96 -1.47 9.84
CA PHE A 142 -14.09 -2.92 9.88
C PHE A 142 -12.82 -3.59 10.44
N MET A 143 -11.64 -3.26 9.88
CA MET A 143 -10.37 -3.82 10.36
C MET A 143 -10.13 -3.52 11.84
N LYS A 144 -10.38 -2.28 12.28
CA LYS A 144 -10.27 -1.91 13.70
C LYS A 144 -11.24 -2.68 14.59
N LYS A 145 -12.50 -2.83 14.19
CA LYS A 145 -13.50 -3.63 14.94
C LYS A 145 -13.03 -5.07 15.09
N ARG A 146 -12.50 -5.68 14.02
CA ARG A 146 -11.94 -7.03 14.05
C ARG A 146 -10.74 -7.15 14.99
N ILE A 147 -9.77 -6.24 14.90
CA ILE A 147 -8.57 -6.24 15.76
C ILE A 147 -8.97 -6.11 17.23
N ARG A 148 -9.92 -5.23 17.56
CA ARG A 148 -10.44 -5.09 18.93
C ARG A 148 -11.12 -6.37 19.40
N HIS A 149 -11.93 -6.99 18.56
CA HIS A 149 -12.64 -8.22 18.89
C HIS A 149 -11.68 -9.38 19.20
N LEU A 150 -10.57 -9.49 18.45
CA LEU A 150 -9.54 -10.53 18.63
C LEU A 150 -8.39 -10.13 19.56
N ALA A 151 -8.48 -8.98 20.25
CA ALA A 151 -7.35 -8.42 20.98
C ALA A 151 -6.81 -9.38 22.06
N GLN A 152 -7.70 -10.02 22.84
CA GLN A 152 -7.29 -10.93 23.90
C GLN A 152 -6.60 -12.19 23.35
N GLN A 153 -7.07 -12.70 22.21
CA GLN A 153 -6.48 -13.84 21.51
C GLN A 153 -5.08 -13.49 21.02
N TRP A 154 -4.91 -12.32 20.37
CA TRP A 154 -3.59 -11.83 19.93
C TRP A 154 -2.60 -11.69 21.09
N LEU A 155 -3.02 -11.11 22.22
CA LEU A 155 -2.18 -10.95 23.41
C LEU A 155 -1.75 -12.29 24.01
N ARG A 156 -2.66 -13.26 24.07
CA ARG A 156 -2.35 -14.62 24.57
C ARG A 156 -1.41 -15.36 23.62
N ALA A 157 -1.65 -15.28 22.31
CA ALA A 157 -0.82 -15.90 21.28
C ALA A 157 0.60 -15.34 21.29
N ALA A 158 0.75 -14.01 21.38
CA ALA A 158 2.05 -13.35 21.46
C ALA A 158 2.84 -13.79 22.69
N ARG A 159 2.22 -13.86 23.87
CA ARG A 159 2.89 -14.36 25.10
C ARG A 159 3.36 -15.81 24.96
N ARG A 160 2.51 -16.68 24.40
CA ARG A 160 2.87 -18.09 24.17
C ARG A 160 4.03 -18.21 23.19
N LEU A 161 4.03 -17.40 22.12
CA LEU A 161 5.10 -17.40 21.13
C LEU A 161 6.42 -16.87 21.73
N GLU A 162 6.35 -15.78 22.51
CA GLU A 162 7.50 -15.21 23.23
C GLU A 162 8.17 -16.25 24.14
N GLN A 163 7.37 -17.00 24.91
CA GLN A 163 7.86 -18.09 25.75
C GLN A 163 8.56 -19.19 24.92
N ARG A 164 7.98 -19.58 23.78
CA ARG A 164 8.57 -20.58 22.88
C ARG A 164 9.86 -20.13 22.22
N LEU A 165 10.00 -18.83 21.95
CA LEU A 165 11.21 -18.27 21.37
C LEU A 165 12.37 -18.16 22.38
N ALA A 166 12.12 -18.37 23.68
CA ALA A 166 13.13 -18.51 24.72
C ALA A 166 14.24 -17.43 24.69
N GLY A 167 13.85 -16.16 24.49
CA GLY A 167 14.80 -15.04 24.50
C GLY A 167 15.60 -14.84 23.21
N ARG A 168 15.25 -15.51 22.10
CA ARG A 168 15.83 -15.24 20.77
C ARG A 168 15.71 -13.77 20.41
N GLN A 169 16.84 -13.12 20.22
CA GLN A 169 16.94 -11.75 19.75
C GLN A 169 16.48 -11.66 18.29
N ARG A 170 15.77 -10.59 17.97
CA ARG A 170 15.19 -10.34 16.64
C ARG A 170 15.29 -8.87 16.36
N ASP A 171 15.87 -8.50 15.23
CA ASP A 171 15.90 -7.10 14.85
C ASP A 171 14.50 -6.56 14.57
N GLN A 172 14.22 -5.38 15.10
CA GLN A 172 13.07 -4.58 14.70
C GLN A 172 13.27 -4.15 13.23
N LYS A 173 12.24 -4.39 12.43
CA LYS A 173 12.15 -3.93 11.05
C LYS A 173 11.24 -2.72 10.97
N HIS A 174 11.58 -1.79 10.10
CA HIS A 174 10.69 -0.73 9.64
C HIS A 174 9.93 -1.23 8.42
N ILE A 175 8.62 -1.40 8.57
CA ILE A 175 7.76 -2.06 7.59
C ILE A 175 6.72 -1.08 7.08
N LEU A 176 6.68 -0.88 5.77
CA LEU A 176 5.57 -0.21 5.10
C LEU A 176 4.47 -1.24 4.83
N VAL A 177 3.24 -0.91 5.19
CA VAL A 177 2.04 -1.66 4.83
C VAL A 177 1.16 -0.74 4.01
N HIS A 178 1.11 -0.97 2.71
CA HIS A 178 0.37 -0.14 1.78
C HIS A 178 -0.79 -0.93 1.16
N ILE A 179 -2.02 -0.58 1.54
CA ILE A 179 -3.24 -1.25 1.08
C ILE A 179 -3.78 -0.48 -0.13
N GLY A 180 -3.32 -0.87 -1.32
CA GLY A 180 -3.50 -0.13 -2.56
C GLY A 180 -4.94 -0.14 -3.07
N PHE A 181 -5.69 -1.23 -2.87
CA PHE A 181 -7.09 -1.28 -3.32
C PHE A 181 -8.01 -0.32 -2.56
N LEU A 182 -7.57 0.18 -1.40
CA LEU A 182 -8.29 1.18 -0.61
C LEU A 182 -7.99 2.62 -1.06
N THR A 183 -7.08 2.85 -2.01
CA THR A 183 -6.81 4.21 -2.49
C THR A 183 -7.96 4.72 -3.37
N GLU A 184 -8.09 6.04 -3.46
CA GLU A 184 -9.12 6.67 -4.30
C GLU A 184 -8.88 6.40 -5.79
N GLU A 185 -7.61 6.34 -6.21
CA GLU A 185 -7.19 6.07 -7.58
C GLU A 185 -7.54 4.65 -8.03
N SER A 186 -7.66 3.73 -7.08
CA SER A 186 -8.15 2.36 -7.31
C SER A 186 -9.68 2.29 -7.36
N GLY A 187 -10.38 3.41 -7.17
CA GLY A 187 -11.84 3.51 -7.14
C GLY A 187 -12.48 3.19 -5.78
N ASP A 188 -11.67 3.00 -4.72
CA ASP A 188 -12.10 2.57 -3.38
C ASP A 188 -13.18 1.46 -3.45
N VAL A 189 -12.97 0.48 -4.33
CA VAL A 189 -14.01 -0.46 -4.82
C VAL A 189 -14.73 -1.19 -3.68
N PHE A 190 -14.04 -1.38 -2.56
CA PHE A 190 -14.49 -2.18 -1.44
C PHE A 190 -15.22 -1.40 -0.37
N SER A 191 -14.82 -0.16 -0.05
CA SER A 191 -15.38 0.57 1.10
C SER A 191 -16.90 0.78 1.02
N PRO A 192 -17.49 1.16 -0.14
CA PRO A 192 -18.95 1.25 -0.27
C PRO A 192 -19.67 -0.08 -0.18
N ARG A 193 -18.98 -1.20 -0.46
CA ARG A 193 -19.55 -2.55 -0.48
C ARG A 193 -19.48 -3.27 0.86
N VAL A 194 -18.61 -2.83 1.79
CA VAL A 194 -18.50 -3.43 3.15
C VAL A 194 -19.85 -3.47 3.85
N LEU A 195 -20.64 -2.39 3.75
CA LEU A 195 -21.97 -2.28 4.37
C LEU A 195 -23.07 -3.02 3.59
N LYS A 196 -22.78 -3.48 2.37
CA LYS A 196 -23.73 -4.16 1.47
C LYS A 196 -23.40 -5.65 1.27
N GLY A 197 -22.58 -6.21 2.14
CA GLY A 197 -22.27 -7.65 2.11
C GLY A 197 -21.20 -8.02 1.08
N GLY A 198 -20.43 -7.04 0.61
CA GLY A 198 -19.35 -7.24 -0.34
C GLY A 198 -18.22 -8.13 0.19
N PRO A 199 -17.20 -8.39 -0.66
CA PRO A 199 -16.05 -9.21 -0.28
C PRO A 199 -15.33 -8.59 0.93
N LEU A 200 -15.15 -9.38 1.99
CA LEU A 200 -14.49 -8.98 3.25
C LEU A 200 -13.20 -9.77 3.53
N GLY A 201 -12.86 -10.73 2.67
CA GLY A 201 -11.74 -11.65 2.91
C GLY A 201 -10.41 -10.92 2.99
N GLU A 202 -10.17 -10.01 2.04
CA GLU A 202 -8.96 -9.19 1.96
C GLU A 202 -8.82 -8.30 3.21
N MET A 203 -9.91 -7.70 3.69
CA MET A 203 -9.90 -6.86 4.90
C MET A 203 -9.64 -7.68 6.15
N VAL A 204 -10.15 -8.91 6.22
CA VAL A 204 -9.83 -9.87 7.30
C VAL A 204 -8.33 -10.15 7.31
N GLN A 205 -7.76 -10.50 6.16
CA GLN A 205 -6.33 -10.80 6.04
C GLN A 205 -5.45 -9.60 6.37
N TRP A 206 -5.76 -8.40 5.85
CA TRP A 206 -5.00 -7.18 6.16
C TRP A 206 -5.03 -6.81 7.64
N ALA A 207 -6.19 -6.92 8.30
CA ALA A 207 -6.30 -6.70 9.73
C ALA A 207 -5.40 -7.63 10.54
N ASP A 208 -5.33 -8.91 10.15
CA ASP A 208 -4.55 -9.92 10.84
C ASP A 208 -3.05 -9.79 10.56
N ILE A 209 -2.65 -9.42 9.34
CA ILE A 209 -1.26 -9.08 8.99
C ILE A 209 -0.77 -7.91 9.86
N LEU A 210 -1.57 -6.84 9.92
CA LEU A 210 -1.25 -5.66 10.73
C LEU A 210 -1.09 -6.02 12.21
N ALA A 211 -2.03 -6.81 12.76
CA ALA A 211 -1.96 -7.27 14.14
C ALA A 211 -0.72 -8.13 14.39
N ALA A 212 -0.43 -9.10 13.52
CA ALA A 212 0.73 -9.98 13.66
C ALA A 212 2.06 -9.21 13.63
N LEU A 213 2.27 -8.39 12.60
CA LEU A 213 3.50 -7.60 12.44
C LEU A 213 3.71 -6.65 13.61
N PHE A 214 2.64 -6.00 14.09
CA PHE A 214 2.69 -5.12 15.24
C PHE A 214 3.03 -5.89 16.52
N MET A 215 2.32 -6.99 16.80
CA MET A 215 2.51 -7.81 17.99
C MET A 215 3.92 -8.41 18.08
N LEU A 216 4.53 -8.74 16.94
CA LEU A 216 5.92 -9.20 16.85
C LEU A 216 6.95 -8.12 17.18
N GLY A 217 6.55 -6.86 17.34
CA GLY A 217 7.41 -5.77 17.78
C GLY A 217 7.99 -4.91 16.66
N HIS A 218 7.49 -5.03 15.43
CA HIS A 218 7.99 -4.24 14.30
C HIS A 218 7.48 -2.80 14.34
N SER A 219 8.17 -1.91 13.63
CA SER A 219 7.77 -0.52 13.42
C SER A 219 6.96 -0.44 12.13
N LEU A 220 5.68 -0.11 12.23
CA LEU A 220 4.78 -0.08 11.07
C LEU A 220 4.51 1.35 10.59
N ARG A 221 4.49 1.53 9.27
CA ARG A 221 3.86 2.66 8.60
C ARG A 221 2.72 2.10 7.76
N VAL A 222 1.49 2.51 8.02
CA VAL A 222 0.31 2.08 7.25
C VAL A 222 -0.10 3.20 6.32
N THR A 223 -0.34 2.90 5.05
CA THR A 223 -0.81 3.87 4.05
C THR A 223 -1.96 3.30 3.25
N VAL A 224 -2.98 4.14 3.02
CA VAL A 224 -4.19 3.80 2.25
C VAL A 224 -4.54 4.87 1.22
N SER A 225 -3.63 5.81 0.99
CA SER A 225 -3.73 6.84 -0.04
C SER A 225 -2.41 6.96 -0.79
N LEU A 226 -2.49 7.37 -2.06
CA LEU A 226 -1.31 7.57 -2.90
C LEU A 226 -0.42 8.69 -2.38
N LYS A 227 -1.02 9.77 -1.85
CA LYS A 227 -0.30 10.90 -1.25
C LYS A 227 0.58 10.47 -0.08
N GLU A 228 0.06 9.66 0.83
CA GLU A 228 0.84 9.12 1.95
C GLU A 228 1.94 8.18 1.46
N LEU A 229 1.64 7.32 0.49
CA LEU A 229 2.63 6.43 -0.12
C LEU A 229 3.81 7.24 -0.69
N GLN A 230 3.54 8.21 -1.56
CA GLN A 230 4.56 9.05 -2.20
C GLN A 230 5.42 9.80 -1.18
N SER A 231 4.79 10.38 -0.15
CA SER A 231 5.48 11.06 0.94
C SER A 231 6.46 10.14 1.69
N HIS A 232 6.03 8.90 1.96
CA HIS A 232 6.87 7.94 2.70
C HIS A 232 7.94 7.25 1.85
N LEU A 233 7.74 7.13 0.54
CA LEU A 233 8.74 6.60 -0.38
C LEU A 233 9.81 7.63 -0.74
N GLY A 234 9.55 8.93 -0.57
CA GLY A 234 10.45 9.99 -1.04
C GLY A 234 10.39 10.15 -2.56
N VAL A 235 9.19 10.13 -3.13
CA VAL A 235 8.98 10.30 -4.57
C VAL A 235 9.21 11.77 -4.95
N PRO A 236 10.06 12.09 -5.95
CA PRO A 236 10.23 13.45 -6.45
C PRO A 236 8.94 13.96 -7.12
N PRO A 237 8.72 15.28 -7.23
CA PRO A 237 7.58 15.82 -7.96
C PRO A 237 7.60 15.33 -9.41
N GLY A 238 6.48 14.87 -9.94
CA GLY A 238 6.42 14.44 -11.34
C GLY A 238 5.58 13.21 -11.62
N ARG A 239 5.91 12.54 -12.73
CA ARG A 239 5.18 11.39 -13.27
C ARG A 239 5.86 10.04 -12.96
N GLY A 240 6.90 10.06 -12.13
CA GLY A 240 7.59 8.85 -11.67
C GLY A 240 8.66 8.33 -12.63
N ASN A 241 9.14 9.17 -13.57
CA ASN A 241 10.26 8.77 -14.44
C ASN A 241 11.62 8.81 -13.71
N CYS A 242 11.76 9.68 -12.70
CA CYS A 242 12.99 9.77 -11.92
C CYS A 242 13.01 8.80 -10.73
N PRO A 243 14.20 8.39 -10.26
CA PRO A 243 14.33 7.59 -9.06
C PRO A 243 13.94 8.39 -7.79
N LEU A 244 13.74 7.66 -6.69
CA LEU A 244 13.49 8.22 -5.36
C LEU A 244 14.59 9.20 -4.91
N THR A 245 14.21 10.22 -4.15
CA THR A 245 15.10 11.27 -3.64
C THR A 245 16.10 10.78 -2.59
N SER A 246 15.81 9.65 -1.95
CA SER A 246 16.65 9.06 -0.92
C SER A 246 16.49 7.53 -0.91
N PRO A 247 17.43 6.78 -0.29
CA PRO A 247 17.28 5.36 -0.12
C PRO A 247 15.99 5.00 0.61
N LEU A 248 15.31 3.95 0.14
CA LEU A 248 14.04 3.52 0.71
C LEU A 248 14.21 3.17 2.20
N PRO A 249 13.48 3.84 3.12
CA PRO A 249 13.71 3.72 4.56
C PRO A 249 13.08 2.46 5.18
N PHE A 250 12.46 1.61 4.37
CA PHE A 250 11.73 0.41 4.82
C PHE A 250 12.52 -0.86 4.53
N ASP A 251 12.64 -1.74 5.51
CA ASP A 251 13.24 -3.07 5.37
C ASP A 251 12.33 -4.00 4.55
N LEU A 252 11.02 -3.88 4.73
CA LEU A 252 9.98 -4.67 4.05
C LEU A 252 8.80 -3.80 3.66
N ILE A 253 8.14 -4.17 2.56
CA ILE A 253 6.89 -3.57 2.11
C ILE A 253 5.86 -4.68 1.94
N TYR A 254 4.74 -4.61 2.63
CA TYR A 254 3.56 -5.42 2.34
C TYR A 254 2.58 -4.59 1.52
N THR A 255 2.13 -5.13 0.39
CA THR A 255 1.16 -4.46 -0.47
C THR A 255 0.29 -5.45 -1.23
N ASP A 256 -0.70 -4.96 -1.97
CA ASP A 256 -1.49 -5.73 -2.95
C ASP A 256 -1.07 -5.35 -4.39
N TYR A 257 -1.72 -5.92 -5.41
CA TYR A 257 -1.42 -5.57 -6.81
C TYR A 257 -1.63 -4.10 -7.16
N HIS A 258 -2.59 -3.43 -6.53
CA HIS A 258 -2.87 -2.03 -6.83
C HIS A 258 -1.73 -1.17 -6.28
N GLY A 259 -1.31 -1.45 -5.05
CA GLY A 259 -0.17 -0.78 -4.44
C GLY A 259 1.15 -1.10 -5.13
N LEU A 260 1.31 -2.32 -5.66
CA LEU A 260 2.44 -2.71 -6.49
C LEU A 260 2.52 -1.87 -7.77
N GLN A 261 1.38 -1.68 -8.44
CA GLN A 261 1.26 -0.83 -9.63
C GLN A 261 1.56 0.64 -9.31
N GLN A 262 0.99 1.18 -8.22
CA GLN A 262 1.24 2.54 -7.77
C GLN A 262 2.74 2.75 -7.46
N MET A 263 3.36 1.80 -6.77
CA MET A 263 4.81 1.84 -6.51
C MET A 263 5.64 1.76 -7.79
N LYS A 264 5.32 0.86 -8.72
CA LYS A 264 6.03 0.76 -10.01
C LYS A 264 5.93 2.07 -10.81
N GLN A 265 4.76 2.71 -10.80
CA GLN A 265 4.54 3.98 -11.47
C GLN A 265 5.34 5.13 -10.85
N HIS A 266 5.42 5.22 -9.52
CA HIS A 266 6.01 6.38 -8.84
C HIS A 266 7.47 6.22 -8.42
N MET A 267 7.95 4.99 -8.23
CA MET A 267 9.35 4.75 -7.86
C MET A 267 10.28 4.70 -9.09
N GLY A 268 9.74 4.68 -10.31
CA GLY A 268 10.52 4.59 -11.54
C GLY A 268 11.55 3.46 -11.50
N LEU A 269 12.80 3.77 -11.86
CA LEU A 269 13.92 2.83 -11.83
C LEU A 269 14.21 2.27 -10.42
N SER A 270 13.91 3.03 -9.35
CA SER A 270 14.12 2.57 -7.98
C SER A 270 13.23 1.38 -7.63
N PHE A 271 12.11 1.15 -8.31
CA PHE A 271 11.29 -0.03 -8.09
C PHE A 271 12.10 -1.33 -8.31
N LYS A 272 12.85 -1.42 -9.42
CA LYS A 272 13.68 -2.59 -9.74
C LYS A 272 14.74 -2.86 -8.66
N LYS A 273 15.31 -1.80 -8.09
CA LYS A 273 16.30 -1.86 -7.00
C LYS A 273 15.70 -2.42 -5.70
N TYR A 274 14.46 -2.03 -5.35
CA TYR A 274 13.85 -2.38 -4.07
C TYR A 274 12.83 -3.54 -4.13
N ARG A 275 12.54 -4.08 -5.31
CA ARG A 275 11.51 -5.13 -5.51
C ARG A 275 11.66 -6.35 -4.59
N CYS A 276 12.87 -6.71 -4.15
CA CYS A 276 13.12 -7.84 -3.24
C CYS A 276 12.52 -7.63 -1.82
N ARG A 277 12.25 -6.37 -1.44
CA ARG A 277 11.66 -6.02 -0.14
C ARG A 277 10.14 -6.16 -0.13
N VAL A 278 9.53 -6.35 -1.29
CA VAL A 278 8.07 -6.40 -1.44
C VAL A 278 7.53 -7.78 -1.09
N ARG A 279 6.37 -7.80 -0.44
CA ARG A 279 5.52 -8.95 -0.18
C ARG A 279 4.13 -8.60 -0.70
N VAL A 280 3.64 -9.38 -1.66
CA VAL A 280 2.41 -9.09 -2.39
C VAL A 280 1.31 -9.99 -1.85
N ILE A 281 0.34 -9.40 -1.15
CA ILE A 281 -0.86 -10.07 -0.69
C ILE A 281 -1.74 -10.35 -1.91
N ASP A 282 -1.90 -11.63 -2.22
CA ASP A 282 -2.56 -12.12 -3.41
C ASP A 282 -3.41 -13.33 -3.02
N THR A 283 -4.72 -13.10 -2.83
CA THR A 283 -5.67 -14.09 -2.34
C THR A 283 -5.57 -15.43 -3.09
N PHE A 284 -5.45 -15.39 -4.42
CA PHE A 284 -5.54 -16.56 -5.30
C PHE A 284 -4.17 -17.09 -5.75
N GLY A 285 -3.11 -16.30 -5.60
CA GLY A 285 -1.76 -16.69 -5.95
C GLY A 285 -1.42 -16.43 -7.42
N THR A 286 -0.11 -16.39 -7.67
CA THR A 286 0.49 -16.11 -8.97
C THR A 286 1.42 -17.25 -9.34
N GLU A 287 1.07 -18.01 -10.37
CA GLU A 287 1.96 -19.05 -10.90
C GLU A 287 3.13 -18.41 -11.69
N PRO A 288 4.32 -19.04 -11.73
CA PRO A 288 5.48 -18.53 -12.44
C PRO A 288 5.22 -18.20 -13.92
N ALA A 289 4.35 -18.98 -14.58
CA ALA A 289 3.96 -18.80 -15.98
C ALA A 289 3.32 -17.43 -16.27
N TYR A 290 2.59 -16.86 -15.32
CA TYR A 290 1.95 -15.54 -15.45
C TYR A 290 2.83 -14.41 -14.87
N ASN A 291 3.78 -14.73 -13.99
CA ASN A 291 4.69 -13.74 -13.39
C ASN A 291 5.87 -13.36 -14.29
N HIS A 292 6.46 -14.33 -15.00
CA HIS A 292 7.61 -14.07 -15.87
C HIS A 292 7.16 -13.42 -17.18
N GLU A 293 7.52 -12.16 -17.38
CA GLU A 293 6.96 -11.30 -18.43
C GLU A 293 7.24 -11.82 -19.84
N GLU A 294 8.51 -12.10 -20.14
CA GLU A 294 8.92 -12.57 -21.47
C GLU A 294 8.30 -13.93 -21.81
N TYR A 295 8.32 -14.87 -20.84
CA TYR A 295 7.68 -16.18 -20.99
C TYR A 295 6.17 -16.06 -21.21
N ALA A 296 5.47 -15.28 -20.39
CA ALA A 296 4.03 -15.07 -20.52
C ALA A 296 3.67 -14.46 -21.89
N THR A 297 4.48 -13.50 -22.36
CA THR A 297 4.30 -12.84 -23.66
C THR A 297 4.53 -13.82 -24.81
N LEU A 298 5.62 -14.58 -24.77
CA LEU A 298 5.96 -15.58 -25.78
C LEU A 298 4.89 -16.68 -25.88
N ARG A 299 4.28 -17.06 -24.75
CA ARG A 299 3.21 -18.07 -24.69
C ARG A 299 1.81 -17.49 -24.92
N GLY A 300 1.68 -16.18 -25.13
CA GLY A 300 0.39 -15.52 -25.38
C GLY A 300 -0.55 -15.52 -24.16
N TYR A 301 -0.03 -15.72 -22.95
CA TYR A 301 -0.82 -15.53 -21.73
C TYR A 301 -1.15 -14.05 -21.61
N ARG A 302 -2.45 -13.73 -21.42
CA ARG A 302 -2.97 -12.37 -21.24
C ARG A 302 -3.60 -12.25 -19.86
N THR A 303 -3.13 -11.31 -19.05
CA THR A 303 -3.66 -11.05 -17.71
C THR A 303 -3.45 -9.58 -17.33
N ASN A 304 -4.27 -9.05 -16.42
CA ASN A 304 -4.05 -7.72 -15.84
C ASN A 304 -3.23 -7.78 -14.54
N TRP A 305 -2.88 -8.99 -14.07
CA TRP A 305 -2.33 -9.24 -12.74
C TRP A 305 -0.91 -9.82 -12.75
N GLY A 306 -0.35 -10.09 -13.92
CA GLY A 306 0.96 -10.76 -14.09
C GLY A 306 2.12 -9.83 -14.43
N TYR A 307 3.18 -10.39 -15.02
CA TYR A 307 4.34 -9.69 -15.60
C TYR A 307 5.17 -8.87 -14.60
N TRP A 308 5.22 -9.32 -13.34
CA TRP A 308 5.95 -8.60 -12.28
C TRP A 308 7.43 -8.99 -12.18
N ASN A 309 7.82 -10.14 -12.73
CA ASN A 309 9.17 -10.67 -12.63
C ASN A 309 9.70 -10.68 -11.18
N LEU A 310 8.82 -10.93 -10.20
CA LEU A 310 9.17 -11.09 -8.79
C LEU A 310 9.59 -12.54 -8.52
N GLN A 311 10.22 -12.79 -7.38
CA GLN A 311 10.37 -14.18 -6.92
C GLN A 311 8.98 -14.71 -6.54
N PRO A 312 8.54 -15.89 -7.03
CA PRO A 312 7.19 -16.40 -6.77
C PRO A 312 6.82 -16.49 -5.27
N SER A 313 7.79 -16.74 -4.39
CA SER A 313 7.59 -16.77 -2.94
C SER A 313 7.28 -15.40 -2.32
N GLN A 314 7.41 -14.30 -3.06
CA GLN A 314 7.01 -12.96 -2.61
C GLN A 314 5.49 -12.76 -2.65
N PHE A 315 4.76 -13.55 -3.44
CA PHE A 315 3.30 -13.57 -3.42
C PHE A 315 2.81 -14.36 -2.22
N MET A 316 1.72 -13.90 -1.61
CA MET A 316 1.24 -14.34 -0.31
C MET A 316 -0.25 -14.66 -0.34
N THR A 317 -0.57 -15.95 -0.27
CA THR A 317 -1.93 -16.46 -0.50
C THR A 317 -2.82 -16.49 0.74
N MET A 318 -4.13 -16.46 0.49
CA MET A 318 -5.16 -16.62 1.53
C MET A 318 -5.26 -18.06 2.03
N PHE A 319 -5.04 -19.03 1.15
CA PHE A 319 -5.04 -20.47 1.45
C PHE A 319 -3.82 -21.14 0.80
N PRO A 320 -3.35 -22.30 1.30
CA PRO A 320 -2.16 -22.96 0.78
C PRO A 320 -2.46 -23.76 -0.50
N HIS A 321 -2.94 -23.10 -1.56
CA HIS A 321 -3.30 -23.72 -2.85
C HIS A 321 -2.27 -23.50 -3.96
N THR A 322 -1.34 -22.55 -3.81
CA THR A 322 -0.33 -22.24 -4.83
C THR A 322 1.06 -22.45 -4.24
N PRO A 323 1.68 -23.63 -4.43
CA PRO A 323 2.92 -24.01 -3.74
C PRO A 323 4.15 -23.17 -4.15
N ASP A 324 4.11 -22.51 -5.31
CA ASP A 324 5.14 -21.55 -5.73
C ASP A 324 5.15 -20.28 -4.86
N ASN A 325 4.04 -20.00 -4.17
CA ASN A 325 3.85 -18.80 -3.37
C ASN A 325 4.01 -19.10 -1.87
N SER A 326 4.14 -18.04 -1.07
CA SER A 326 4.11 -18.16 0.39
C SER A 326 2.66 -18.21 0.89
N PHE A 327 2.37 -19.09 1.84
CA PHE A 327 1.06 -19.08 2.52
C PHE A 327 1.06 -18.03 3.64
N MET A 328 0.21 -17.00 3.54
CA MET A 328 0.02 -15.97 4.57
C MET A 328 -1.17 -16.30 5.48
N GLY A 329 -2.31 -16.64 4.88
CA GLY A 329 -3.50 -17.00 5.63
C GLY A 329 -4.15 -15.83 6.38
N PHE A 330 -4.95 -16.19 7.37
CA PHE A 330 -5.69 -15.31 8.27
C PHE A 330 -6.07 -16.08 9.54
N VAL A 331 -6.62 -15.39 10.54
CA VAL A 331 -6.99 -15.98 11.83
C VAL A 331 -8.49 -16.30 11.87
N SER A 332 -8.84 -17.56 12.12
CA SER A 332 -10.21 -17.93 12.52
C SER A 332 -10.37 -17.80 14.04
N GLU A 333 -11.59 -17.55 14.51
CA GLU A 333 -11.88 -17.54 15.95
C GLU A 333 -11.49 -18.88 16.61
N GLU A 334 -10.74 -18.82 17.71
CA GLU A 334 -10.38 -19.99 18.52
C GLU A 334 -11.34 -20.12 19.69
N LEU A 335 -12.15 -21.19 19.67
CA LEU A 335 -13.03 -21.57 20.78
C LEU A 335 -12.29 -22.50 21.75
N ASN A 336 -12.46 -22.28 23.05
CA ASN A 336 -11.96 -23.20 24.06
C ASN A 336 -12.77 -24.52 24.07
N GLN A 337 -12.27 -25.55 24.77
CA GLN A 337 -12.92 -26.87 24.78
C GLN A 337 -14.33 -26.83 25.37
N THR A 338 -14.54 -26.07 26.45
CA THR A 338 -15.85 -25.90 27.10
C THR A 338 -16.85 -25.21 26.17
N GLU A 339 -16.44 -24.15 25.48
CA GLU A 339 -17.25 -23.46 24.48
C GLU A 339 -17.60 -24.38 23.31
N LYS A 340 -16.63 -25.16 22.82
CA LYS A 340 -16.87 -26.15 21.76
C LYS A 340 -17.92 -27.18 22.18
N GLN A 341 -17.84 -27.69 23.41
CA GLN A 341 -18.82 -28.64 23.95
C GLN A 341 -20.20 -28.00 24.09
N LEU A 342 -20.27 -26.79 24.66
CA LEU A 342 -21.52 -26.03 24.82
C LEU A 342 -22.19 -25.77 23.46
N ILE A 343 -21.42 -25.33 22.46
CA ILE A 343 -21.92 -25.09 21.11
C ILE A 343 -22.41 -26.40 20.49
N LYS A 344 -21.65 -27.50 20.62
CA LYS A 344 -22.06 -28.81 20.08
C LYS A 344 -23.36 -29.30 20.72
N ALA A 345 -23.55 -29.09 22.02
CA ALA A 345 -24.77 -29.48 22.74
C ALA A 345 -25.99 -28.63 22.36
N ASN A 346 -25.77 -27.36 22.00
CA ASN A 346 -26.85 -26.40 21.69
C ASN A 346 -27.14 -26.24 20.18
N LYS A 347 -26.56 -27.10 19.31
CA LYS A 347 -26.85 -27.07 17.87
C LYS A 347 -28.27 -27.58 17.59
N VAL A 348 -29.00 -26.85 16.76
CA VAL A 348 -30.33 -27.23 16.28
C VAL A 348 -30.19 -28.15 15.08
N SER A 349 -30.55 -29.43 15.23
CA SER A 349 -30.36 -30.47 14.21
C SER A 349 -31.09 -30.20 12.89
N SER A 350 -32.20 -29.46 12.94
CA SER A 350 -33.06 -29.11 11.80
C SER A 350 -32.84 -27.67 11.32
N MET A 351 -31.63 -27.12 11.44
CA MET A 351 -31.32 -25.76 11.02
C MET A 351 -30.10 -25.73 10.08
N ALA A 352 -30.24 -25.09 8.93
CA ALA A 352 -29.17 -24.86 7.96
C ALA A 352 -29.00 -23.37 7.65
N VAL A 353 -27.75 -22.92 7.49
CA VAL A 353 -27.42 -21.54 7.08
C VAL A 353 -26.72 -21.56 5.74
N VAL A 354 -27.31 -20.93 4.73
CA VAL A 354 -26.73 -20.88 3.38
C VAL A 354 -25.62 -19.83 3.31
N TYR A 355 -24.49 -20.21 2.73
CA TYR A 355 -23.40 -19.29 2.43
C TYR A 355 -23.64 -18.58 1.09
N GLY A 356 -24.09 -17.32 1.16
CA GLY A 356 -24.25 -16.45 -0.01
C GLY A 356 -24.95 -15.16 0.38
N LYS A 357 -24.23 -14.04 0.42
CA LYS A 357 -24.75 -12.74 0.91
C LYS A 357 -25.44 -11.91 -0.18
N GLU A 358 -25.31 -12.31 -1.44
CA GLU A 358 -25.92 -11.66 -2.60
C GLU A 358 -26.99 -12.56 -3.22
N ALA A 359 -28.12 -11.99 -3.61
CA ALA A 359 -29.24 -12.74 -4.18
C ALA A 359 -28.86 -13.50 -5.48
N SER A 360 -27.92 -12.96 -6.26
CA SER A 360 -27.39 -13.60 -7.47
C SER A 360 -26.82 -15.01 -7.22
N ILE A 361 -26.25 -15.27 -6.03
CA ILE A 361 -25.68 -16.57 -5.63
C ILE A 361 -26.78 -17.63 -5.46
N TRP A 362 -28.00 -17.21 -5.17
CA TRP A 362 -29.15 -18.09 -4.90
C TRP A 362 -29.89 -18.51 -6.17
N LYS A 363 -29.73 -17.76 -7.26
CA LYS A 363 -30.43 -17.98 -8.52
C LYS A 363 -30.19 -19.39 -9.06
N GLY A 364 -31.28 -20.13 -9.32
CA GLY A 364 -31.22 -21.49 -9.86
C GLY A 364 -30.90 -22.57 -8.82
N LYS A 365 -30.84 -22.22 -7.52
CA LYS A 365 -30.60 -23.16 -6.42
C LYS A 365 -31.88 -23.54 -5.67
N GLU A 366 -33.04 -23.05 -6.09
CA GLU A 366 -34.33 -23.19 -5.41
C GLU A 366 -34.72 -24.67 -5.26
N LYS A 367 -34.55 -25.47 -6.31
CA LYS A 367 -34.85 -26.92 -6.28
C LYS A 367 -33.97 -27.66 -5.26
N PHE A 368 -32.69 -27.31 -5.19
CA PHE A 368 -31.76 -27.90 -4.22
C PHE A 368 -32.14 -27.50 -2.79
N LEU A 369 -32.38 -26.20 -2.57
CA LEU A 369 -32.79 -25.69 -1.27
C LEU A 369 -34.16 -26.24 -0.82
N ALA A 370 -35.08 -26.49 -1.75
CA ALA A 370 -36.36 -27.11 -1.45
C ALA A 370 -36.23 -28.55 -0.97
N ILE A 371 -35.21 -29.29 -1.41
CA ILE A 371 -34.90 -30.63 -0.88
C ILE A 371 -34.44 -30.52 0.57
N LEU A 372 -33.51 -29.61 0.88
CA LEU A 372 -33.05 -29.36 2.25
C LEU A 372 -34.20 -28.87 3.16
N ASN A 373 -35.07 -28.02 2.63
CA ASN A 373 -36.20 -27.45 3.36
C ASN A 373 -37.23 -28.49 3.85
N LYS A 374 -37.22 -29.71 3.27
CA LYS A 374 -38.04 -30.83 3.78
C LYS A 374 -37.57 -31.35 5.14
N TYR A 375 -36.31 -31.10 5.49
CA TYR A 375 -35.66 -31.67 6.68
C TYR A 375 -35.16 -30.59 7.65
N MET A 376 -34.90 -29.37 7.15
CA MET A 376 -34.26 -28.31 7.93
C MET A 376 -34.88 -26.95 7.59
N GLU A 377 -35.00 -26.09 8.59
CA GLU A 377 -35.27 -24.67 8.38
C GLU A 377 -34.05 -24.01 7.71
N ILE A 378 -34.29 -23.30 6.61
CA ILE A 378 -33.24 -22.67 5.81
C ILE A 378 -33.11 -21.19 6.21
N HIS A 379 -31.91 -20.80 6.65
CA HIS A 379 -31.57 -19.44 7.04
C HIS A 379 -30.59 -18.81 6.05
N GLY A 380 -30.66 -17.49 5.88
CA GLY A 380 -29.75 -16.72 5.01
C GLY A 380 -29.40 -15.36 5.61
N THR A 381 -28.32 -14.75 5.10
CA THR A 381 -27.87 -13.40 5.47
C THR A 381 -27.68 -12.54 4.22
N VAL A 382 -28.72 -12.50 3.39
CA VAL A 382 -28.72 -11.82 2.08
C VAL A 382 -29.02 -10.35 2.27
N TYR A 383 -28.20 -9.49 1.66
CA TYR A 383 -28.43 -8.06 1.62
C TYR A 383 -29.71 -7.72 0.85
N TYR A 384 -30.46 -6.75 1.35
CA TYR A 384 -31.59 -6.16 0.65
C TYR A 384 -31.75 -4.70 1.06
N GLU A 385 -32.25 -3.89 0.13
CA GLU A 385 -32.68 -2.53 0.44
C GLU A 385 -34.06 -2.60 1.07
N THR A 386 -34.34 -1.78 2.09
CA THR A 386 -35.57 -1.86 2.90
C THR A 386 -36.88 -1.80 2.09
N GLN A 387 -36.83 -1.34 0.84
CA GLN A 387 -37.98 -1.22 -0.05
C GLN A 387 -38.18 -2.42 -0.99
N ARG A 388 -37.23 -3.36 -1.09
CA ARG A 388 -37.34 -4.53 -1.98
C ARG A 388 -36.89 -5.79 -1.22
N PRO A 389 -37.80 -6.75 -0.96
CA PRO A 389 -37.39 -8.02 -0.37
C PRO A 389 -36.37 -8.73 -1.29
N PRO A 390 -35.38 -9.43 -0.74
CA PRO A 390 -34.35 -10.07 -1.54
C PRO A 390 -34.94 -11.20 -2.38
N GLU A 391 -34.36 -11.43 -3.57
CA GLU A 391 -34.68 -12.57 -4.43
C GLU A 391 -34.12 -13.87 -3.83
N VAL A 392 -34.78 -14.37 -2.79
CA VAL A 392 -34.53 -15.67 -2.17
C VAL A 392 -35.84 -16.47 -2.12
N PRO A 393 -35.79 -17.82 -2.10
CA PRO A 393 -36.99 -18.63 -1.97
C PRO A 393 -37.82 -18.24 -0.74
N ALA A 394 -39.15 -18.23 -0.87
CA ALA A 394 -40.06 -17.75 0.19
C ALA A 394 -39.95 -18.53 1.52
N PHE A 395 -39.48 -19.78 1.48
CA PHE A 395 -39.27 -20.59 2.68
C PHE A 395 -37.98 -20.25 3.45
N VAL A 396 -37.14 -19.35 2.92
CA VAL A 396 -35.88 -18.95 3.55
C VAL A 396 -36.12 -17.87 4.60
N LYS A 397 -35.70 -18.14 5.84
CA LYS A 397 -35.64 -17.14 6.92
C LYS A 397 -34.41 -16.26 6.72
N ASN A 398 -34.57 -15.14 5.99
CA ASN A 398 -33.48 -14.19 5.78
C ASN A 398 -33.33 -13.25 6.98
N HIS A 399 -32.11 -13.13 7.51
CA HIS A 399 -31.75 -12.28 8.65
C HIS A 399 -31.17 -10.93 8.22
N GLY A 400 -31.03 -10.70 6.91
CA GLY A 400 -30.27 -9.56 6.40
C GLY A 400 -28.77 -9.68 6.71
N LEU A 401 -28.04 -8.59 6.52
CA LEU A 401 -26.63 -8.56 6.90
C LEU A 401 -26.49 -8.44 8.41
N LEU A 402 -25.95 -9.49 9.04
CA LEU A 402 -25.71 -9.52 10.47
C LEU A 402 -24.32 -8.97 10.81
N PRO A 403 -24.18 -8.20 11.92
CA PRO A 403 -22.90 -7.95 12.54
C PRO A 403 -22.17 -9.26 12.88
N GLN A 404 -20.84 -9.25 12.92
CA GLN A 404 -20.02 -10.45 13.14
C GLN A 404 -20.47 -11.29 14.35
N HIS A 405 -20.80 -10.65 15.47
CA HIS A 405 -21.19 -11.36 16.69
C HIS A 405 -22.54 -12.10 16.55
N GLU A 406 -23.53 -11.48 15.92
CA GLU A 406 -24.84 -12.08 15.64
C GLU A 406 -24.71 -13.19 14.60
N PHE A 407 -23.89 -12.98 13.57
CA PHE A 407 -23.61 -14.00 12.57
C PHE A 407 -22.95 -15.24 13.21
N GLN A 408 -21.98 -15.05 14.11
CA GLN A 408 -21.38 -16.15 14.87
C GLN A 408 -22.41 -16.88 15.74
N GLN A 409 -23.34 -16.17 16.39
CA GLN A 409 -24.40 -16.80 17.16
C GLN A 409 -25.32 -17.66 16.26
N LEU A 410 -25.66 -17.17 15.07
CA LEU A 410 -26.42 -17.92 14.08
C LEU A 410 -25.69 -19.21 13.66
N LEU A 411 -24.40 -19.11 13.31
CA LEU A 411 -23.57 -20.26 12.92
C LEU A 411 -23.36 -21.28 14.05
N ARG A 412 -23.28 -20.81 15.30
CA ARG A 412 -23.15 -21.69 16.47
C ARG A 412 -24.41 -22.55 16.66
N LYS A 413 -25.60 -22.02 16.36
CA LYS A 413 -26.88 -22.76 16.41
C LYS A 413 -27.09 -23.69 15.22
N ALA A 414 -26.70 -23.29 14.02
CA ALA A 414 -26.95 -24.05 12.80
C ALA A 414 -26.22 -25.40 12.79
N LYS A 415 -26.89 -26.46 12.31
CA LYS A 415 -26.27 -27.77 12.14
C LYS A 415 -25.46 -27.84 10.85
N VAL A 416 -25.99 -27.27 9.77
CA VAL A 416 -25.41 -27.26 8.42
C VAL A 416 -25.05 -25.84 8.01
#